data_AF-A7S4T2-F1
#
_entry.id   AF-A7S4T2-F1
#
_cell.length_a   1.000
_cell.length_b   1.000
_cell.length_c   1.000
_cell.angle_alpha   90.00
_cell.angle_beta   90.00
_cell.angle_gamma   90.00
#
_symmetry.space_group_name_H-M   'P 1'
#
loop_
_entity.id
_entity.type
_entity.pdbx_description
1 polymer ?
#
loop_
_entity_poly.entity_id
_entity_poly.type
_entity_poly.pdbx_seq_one_letter_code
_entity_poly.pdbx_strand_id
1 'polypeptide(L)'
;MTEHIDHYINLPLMKLANENLGISSIPGVTPNVISFSHFICACISIKFLISGNLAIRRIGCCIYEFRNQLDLLDGVVYRAQAHQKTYVSGWGSWGYLVDAAMDFGGGLLLAFGIGVFLQRYPPLKRVRIHSRDVESSRKLLAEKVLDERPAFAHVHFDRRAITVKVLLATVQAVARSGIWDYFIKSYHELLEKPSVSISTELQTEVLNYRSTWLVMWLWKFSSADAFFQFTLLAILFDKLWQWIQLVFYVGWVQLAVLLIISQLHLIEVRAYLLGA
;
A
#
# COMPACT_ATOMS: atom_id res chain seq x y z
N MET A 1 11.34 5.88 -8.62
CA MET A 1 9.90 5.81 -8.96
C MET A 1 9.08 5.88 -7.66
N THR A 2 8.99 7.05 -7.04
CA THR A 2 8.13 7.28 -5.85
C THR A 2 6.67 7.47 -6.27
N GLU A 3 5.72 7.28 -5.35
CA GLU A 3 4.29 7.55 -5.58
C GLU A 3 4.07 8.98 -6.08
N HIS A 4 3.07 9.22 -6.94
CA HIS A 4 2.79 10.55 -7.49
C HIS A 4 2.40 11.57 -6.42
N ILE A 5 1.53 11.17 -5.48
CA ILE A 5 1.07 12.08 -4.42
C ILE A 5 2.26 12.47 -3.56
N ASP A 6 3.10 11.51 -3.19
CA ASP A 6 4.29 11.79 -2.41
C ASP A 6 5.29 12.67 -3.16
N HIS A 7 5.61 12.33 -4.40
CA HIS A 7 6.62 13.07 -5.15
C HIS A 7 6.21 14.51 -5.47
N TYR A 8 4.94 14.73 -5.84
CA TYR A 8 4.48 16.03 -6.34
C TYR A 8 3.73 16.88 -5.31
N ILE A 9 3.20 16.27 -4.26
CA ILE A 9 2.34 16.96 -3.28
C ILE A 9 2.93 16.86 -1.87
N ASN A 10 3.03 15.65 -1.31
CA ASN A 10 3.35 15.49 0.11
C ASN A 10 4.80 15.85 0.42
N LEU A 11 5.77 15.44 -0.41
CA LEU A 11 7.18 15.73 -0.20
C LEU A 11 7.50 17.24 -0.33
N PRO A 12 7.02 17.96 -1.37
CA PRO A 12 7.11 19.42 -1.39
C PRO A 12 6.45 20.09 -0.19
N LEU A 13 5.27 19.59 0.24
CA LEU A 13 4.56 20.12 1.40
C LEU A 13 5.36 19.95 2.69
N MET A 14 5.96 18.78 2.93
CA MET A 14 6.79 18.52 4.11
C MET A 14 8.08 19.34 4.10
N LYS A 15 8.67 19.57 2.92
CA LYS A 15 9.81 20.51 2.77
C LYS A 15 9.41 21.92 3.16
N LEU A 16 8.31 22.43 2.60
CA LEU A 16 7.80 23.76 2.92
C LEU A 16 7.46 23.89 4.41
N ALA A 17 6.87 22.85 5.01
CA ALA A 17 6.60 22.80 6.44
C ALA A 17 7.89 22.88 7.26
N ASN A 18 8.92 22.11 6.90
CA ASN A 18 10.22 22.16 7.57
C ASN A 18 10.90 23.53 7.44
N GLU A 19 10.86 24.14 6.26
CA GLU A 19 11.46 25.45 5.98
C GLU A 19 10.74 26.58 6.75
N ASN A 20 9.41 26.57 6.79
CA ASN A 20 8.62 27.62 7.44
C ASN A 20 8.58 27.48 8.97
N LEU A 21 8.49 26.25 9.49
CA LEU A 21 8.39 25.99 10.93
C LEU A 21 9.75 25.73 11.58
N GLY A 22 10.82 25.59 10.79
CA GLY A 22 12.17 25.33 11.29
C GLY A 22 12.30 23.99 12.02
N ILE A 23 11.51 22.98 11.64
CA ILE A 23 11.37 21.70 12.38
C ILE A 23 12.74 21.04 12.60
N SER A 24 13.58 21.00 11.57
CA SER A 24 14.93 20.44 11.64
C SER A 24 15.87 21.13 12.63
N SER A 25 15.57 22.37 13.01
CA SER A 25 16.37 23.20 13.92
C SER A 25 15.84 23.19 15.36
N ILE A 26 14.70 22.53 15.62
CA ILE A 26 14.13 22.45 16.96
C ILE A 26 14.99 21.52 17.84
N PRO A 27 15.50 21.99 18.99
CA PRO A 27 16.28 21.15 19.89
C PRO A 27 15.51 19.90 20.35
N GLY A 28 16.13 18.73 20.19
CA GLY A 28 15.54 17.44 20.59
C GLY A 28 14.66 16.77 19.52
N VAL A 29 14.34 17.45 18.41
CA VAL A 29 13.67 16.83 17.26
C VAL A 29 14.73 16.12 16.41
N THR A 30 14.63 14.80 16.35
CA THR A 30 15.47 13.95 15.50
C THR A 30 14.59 13.14 14.56
N PRO A 31 15.12 12.67 13.41
CA PRO A 31 14.38 11.77 12.51
C PRO A 31 13.77 10.59 13.27
N ASN A 32 14.55 9.91 14.11
CA ASN A 32 14.06 8.77 14.90
C ASN A 32 12.90 9.11 15.86
N VAL A 33 12.86 10.33 16.40
CA VAL A 33 11.74 10.78 17.25
C VAL A 33 10.48 10.96 16.40
N ILE A 34 10.62 11.48 15.19
CA ILE A 34 9.52 11.56 14.23
C ILE A 34 9.09 10.15 13.81
N SER A 35 10.05 9.25 13.58
CA SER A 35 9.78 7.85 13.23
C SER A 35 8.91 7.14 14.28
N PHE A 36 9.30 7.32 15.54
CA PHE A 36 8.53 6.81 16.67
C PHE A 36 7.14 7.47 16.81
N SER A 37 7.05 8.77 16.53
CA SER A 37 5.79 9.52 16.61
C SER A 37 4.77 9.03 15.58
N HIS A 38 5.20 8.78 14.33
CA HIS A 38 4.28 8.28 13.31
C HIS A 38 3.84 6.84 13.62
N PHE A 39 4.68 6.02 14.26
CA PHE A 39 4.26 4.70 14.77
C PHE A 39 3.17 4.80 15.86
N ILE A 40 3.28 5.77 16.77
CA ILE A 40 2.21 6.06 17.75
C ILE A 40 0.91 6.46 17.02
N CYS A 41 1.01 7.32 16.01
CA CYS A 41 -0.14 7.69 15.19
C CYS A 41 -0.78 6.47 14.51
N ALA A 42 0.01 5.51 14.03
CA ALA A 42 -0.50 4.24 13.51
C ALA A 42 -1.29 3.48 14.59
N CYS A 43 -0.73 3.30 15.79
CA CYS A 43 -1.41 2.65 16.91
C CYS A 43 -2.76 3.30 17.25
N ILE A 44 -2.79 4.64 17.32
CA ILE A 44 -4.00 5.41 17.58
C ILE A 44 -5.01 5.20 16.44
N SER A 45 -4.57 5.36 15.19
CA SER A 45 -5.43 5.19 14.01
C SER A 45 -6.13 3.83 14.01
N ILE A 46 -5.41 2.73 14.27
CA ILE A 46 -5.98 1.38 14.25
C ILE A 46 -7.16 1.25 15.23
N LYS A 47 -7.06 1.87 16.41
CA LYS A 47 -8.16 1.87 17.39
C LYS A 47 -9.45 2.47 16.81
N PHE A 48 -9.34 3.52 16.00
CA PHE A 48 -10.46 4.16 15.33
C PHE A 48 -10.96 3.31 14.13
N LEU A 49 -10.06 2.71 13.36
CA LEU A 49 -10.38 1.89 12.20
C LEU A 49 -11.17 0.62 12.55
N ILE A 50 -10.97 0.05 13.75
CA ILE A 50 -11.71 -1.12 14.23
C ILE A 50 -13.15 -0.78 14.67
N SER A 51 -13.50 0.51 14.77
CA SER A 51 -14.84 0.94 15.18
C SER A 51 -15.94 0.50 14.20
N GLY A 52 -17.12 0.17 14.73
CA GLY A 52 -18.31 -0.12 13.93
C GLY A 52 -18.88 1.12 13.24
N ASN A 53 -18.59 2.32 13.75
CA ASN A 53 -19.09 3.58 13.18
C ASN A 53 -18.17 4.08 12.06
N LEU A 54 -18.74 4.29 10.87
CA LEU A 54 -18.01 4.79 9.70
C LEU A 54 -17.35 6.16 9.93
N ALA A 55 -18.01 7.08 10.63
CA ALA A 55 -17.43 8.40 10.93
C ALA A 55 -16.15 8.28 11.76
N ILE A 56 -16.14 7.37 12.74
CA ILE A 56 -14.95 7.11 13.58
C ILE A 56 -13.85 6.45 12.73
N ARG A 57 -14.20 5.51 11.84
CA ARG A 57 -13.23 4.92 10.91
C ARG A 57 -12.59 5.97 10.00
N ARG A 58 -13.36 6.94 9.49
CA ARG A 58 -12.85 8.04 8.66
C ARG A 58 -11.85 8.92 9.41
N ILE A 59 -12.10 9.22 10.69
CA ILE A 59 -11.12 9.90 11.55
C ILE A 59 -9.85 9.05 11.65
N GLY A 60 -9.99 7.73 11.83
CA GLY A 60 -8.87 6.79 11.78
C GLY A 60 -8.06 6.89 10.49
N CYS A 61 -8.71 6.96 9.33
CA CYS A 61 -8.05 7.16 8.04
C CYS A 61 -7.26 8.48 8.02
N CYS A 62 -7.85 9.59 8.48
CA CYS A 62 -7.15 10.88 8.55
C CYS A 62 -5.92 10.84 9.46
N ILE A 63 -6.00 10.15 10.61
CA ILE A 63 -4.85 9.97 11.52
C ILE A 63 -3.78 9.10 10.85
N TYR A 64 -4.17 8.07 10.11
CA TYR A 64 -3.22 7.22 9.37
C TYR A 64 -2.54 8.01 8.24
N GLU A 65 -3.29 8.86 7.55
CA GLU A 65 -2.72 9.71 6.51
C GLU A 65 -1.76 10.74 7.11
N PHE A 66 -2.11 11.33 8.26
CA PHE A 66 -1.17 12.18 9.02
C PHE A 66 0.10 11.42 9.42
N ARG A 67 -0.01 10.13 9.78
CA ARG A 67 1.14 9.24 9.98
C ARG A 67 2.01 9.15 8.74
N ASN A 68 1.43 9.01 7.54
CA ASN A 68 2.18 8.95 6.28
C ASN A 68 2.93 10.26 6.00
N GLN A 69 2.34 11.41 6.37
CA GLN A 69 3.02 12.70 6.25
C GLN A 69 4.22 12.81 7.22
N LEU A 70 4.09 12.29 8.45
CA LEU A 70 5.18 12.28 9.42
C LEU A 70 6.33 11.35 9.03
N ASP A 71 6.02 10.19 8.47
CA ASP A 71 6.97 9.26 7.83
C ASP A 71 7.80 10.01 6.76
N LEU A 72 7.17 10.71 5.81
CA LEU A 72 7.90 11.54 4.85
C LEU A 72 8.74 12.68 5.49
N LEU A 73 8.25 13.25 6.60
CA LEU A 73 8.90 14.36 7.28
C LEU A 73 10.22 13.94 7.94
N ASP A 74 10.35 12.70 8.43
CA ASP A 74 11.58 12.27 9.10
C ASP A 74 12.78 12.27 8.15
N GLY A 75 12.58 11.85 6.90
CA GLY A 75 13.58 11.87 5.85
C GLY A 75 13.89 13.30 5.39
N VAL A 76 12.91 14.20 5.41
CA VAL A 76 13.13 15.63 5.15
C VAL A 76 14.01 16.24 6.24
N VAL A 77 13.71 15.97 7.51
CA VAL A 77 14.50 16.46 8.65
C VAL A 77 15.91 15.87 8.62
N TYR A 78 16.05 14.57 8.35
CA TYR A 78 17.35 13.92 8.21
C TYR A 78 18.21 14.60 7.15
N ARG A 79 17.66 14.83 5.95
CA ARG A 79 18.37 15.50 4.85
C ARG A 79 18.75 16.94 5.18
N ALA A 80 17.87 17.67 5.86
CA ALA A 80 18.15 19.04 6.31
C ALA A 80 19.28 19.08 7.34
N GLN A 81 19.27 18.17 8.32
CA GLN A 81 20.30 18.07 9.37
C GLN A 81 21.63 17.53 8.84
N ALA A 82 21.60 16.62 7.86
CA ALA A 82 22.79 16.04 7.22
C ALA A 82 23.37 16.91 6.09
N HIS A 83 22.76 18.07 5.79
CA HIS A 83 23.09 18.93 4.65
C HIS A 83 23.11 18.19 3.29
N GLN A 84 22.35 17.09 3.17
CA GLN A 84 22.25 16.31 1.95
C GLN A 84 21.10 16.82 1.08
N LYS A 85 21.43 17.33 -0.12
CA LYS A 85 20.44 17.79 -1.10
C LYS A 85 19.90 16.68 -2.00
N THR A 86 20.59 15.53 -2.05
CA THR A 86 20.27 14.41 -2.93
C THR A 86 19.20 13.51 -2.30
N TYR A 87 18.25 13.01 -3.09
CA TYR A 87 17.16 12.12 -2.65
C TYR A 87 17.58 10.65 -2.54
N VAL A 88 18.79 10.40 -2.04
CA VAL A 88 19.29 9.04 -1.82
C VAL A 88 18.98 8.65 -0.38
N SER A 89 18.30 7.52 -0.18
CA SER A 89 18.11 6.96 1.16
C SER A 89 19.48 6.63 1.77
N GLY A 90 19.73 7.00 3.03
CA GLY A 90 20.92 6.61 3.78
C GLY A 90 20.91 5.12 4.15
N TRP A 91 20.94 4.27 3.11
CA TRP A 91 20.73 2.83 3.20
C TRP A 91 21.77 2.21 4.14
N GLY A 92 21.30 1.46 5.14
CA GLY A 92 22.15 0.86 6.17
C GLY A 92 22.52 1.76 7.36
N SER A 93 22.04 3.00 7.41
CA SER A 93 22.16 3.83 8.63
C SER A 93 21.19 3.36 9.72
N TRP A 94 21.51 3.68 10.99
CA TRP A 94 20.64 3.35 12.11
C TRP A 94 19.27 4.03 12.02
N GLY A 95 19.23 5.28 11.53
CA GLY A 95 17.98 6.01 11.31
C GLY A 95 17.10 5.35 10.25
N TYR A 96 17.69 4.97 9.12
CA TYR A 96 16.99 4.22 8.06
C TYR A 96 16.39 2.90 8.57
N LEU A 97 17.11 2.17 9.43
CA LEU A 97 16.61 0.91 9.99
C LEU A 97 15.43 1.14 10.96
N VAL A 98 15.51 2.19 11.78
CA VAL A 98 14.44 2.55 12.73
C VAL A 98 13.18 2.97 11.97
N ASP A 99 13.32 3.85 11.00
CA ASP A 99 12.25 4.29 10.09
C ASP A 99 11.56 3.10 9.41
N ALA A 100 12.33 2.28 8.70
CA ALA A 100 11.82 1.07 8.04
C ALA A 100 11.12 0.09 9.00
N ALA A 101 11.61 -0.05 10.23
CA ALA A 101 10.97 -0.89 11.24
C ALA A 101 9.63 -0.31 11.73
N MET A 102 9.56 1.01 11.92
CA MET A 102 8.33 1.71 12.31
C MET A 102 7.29 1.67 11.19
N ASP A 103 7.71 1.80 9.93
CA ASP A 103 6.85 1.69 8.74
C ASP A 103 6.27 0.30 8.57
N PHE A 104 7.14 -0.70 8.60
CA PHE A 104 6.73 -2.09 8.49
C PHE A 104 5.79 -2.47 9.64
N GLY A 105 6.11 -2.05 10.87
CA GLY A 105 5.27 -2.23 12.04
C GLY A 105 3.90 -1.55 11.89
N GLY A 106 3.86 -0.31 11.41
CA GLY A 106 2.63 0.45 11.14
C GLY A 106 1.74 -0.25 10.10
N GLY A 107 2.33 -0.70 9.00
CA GLY A 107 1.62 -1.45 7.95
C GLY A 107 1.06 -2.79 8.45
N LEU A 108 1.80 -3.52 9.29
CA LEU A 108 1.31 -4.75 9.92
C LEU A 108 0.18 -4.48 10.91
N LEU A 109 0.26 -3.39 11.69
CA LEU A 109 -0.82 -2.96 12.58
C LEU A 109 -2.10 -2.63 11.80
N LEU A 110 -1.98 -1.99 10.63
CA LEU A 110 -3.12 -1.73 9.74
C LEU A 110 -3.75 -3.03 9.24
N ALA A 111 -2.94 -3.97 8.75
CA ALA A 111 -3.41 -5.28 8.32
C ALA A 111 -4.13 -6.04 9.46
N PHE A 112 -3.55 -6.03 10.66
CA PHE A 112 -4.15 -6.61 11.85
C PHE A 112 -5.48 -5.94 12.20
N GLY A 113 -5.54 -4.61 12.17
CA GLY A 113 -6.74 -3.82 12.42
C GLY A 113 -7.88 -4.15 11.45
N ILE A 114 -7.56 -4.28 10.16
CA ILE A 114 -8.50 -4.71 9.11
C ILE A 114 -9.02 -6.12 9.42
N GLY A 115 -8.13 -7.04 9.79
CA GLY A 115 -8.49 -8.40 10.19
C GLY A 115 -9.48 -8.40 11.36
N VAL A 116 -9.16 -7.67 12.44
CA VAL A 116 -10.03 -7.57 13.63
C VAL A 116 -11.38 -6.93 13.27
N PHE A 117 -11.38 -5.87 12.47
CA PHE A 117 -12.61 -5.20 12.02
C PHE A 117 -13.52 -6.16 11.25
N LEU A 118 -13.00 -6.85 10.23
CA LEU A 118 -13.78 -7.77 9.41
C LEU A 118 -14.22 -9.03 10.19
N GLN A 119 -13.49 -9.43 11.22
CA GLN A 119 -13.91 -10.53 12.11
C GLN A 119 -15.06 -10.11 13.04
N ARG A 120 -15.07 -8.86 13.51
CA ARG A 120 -16.15 -8.30 14.34
C ARG A 120 -17.40 -7.97 13.52
N TYR A 121 -17.20 -7.45 12.32
CA TYR A 121 -18.24 -7.04 11.38
C TYR A 121 -18.10 -7.81 10.06
N PRO A 122 -18.42 -9.11 10.04
CA PRO A 122 -18.27 -9.93 8.85
C PRO A 122 -19.14 -9.40 7.72
N PRO A 123 -18.63 -9.35 6.48
CA PRO A 123 -19.39 -8.90 5.34
C PRO A 123 -20.47 -9.93 4.97
N LEU A 124 -21.54 -9.45 4.36
CA LEU A 124 -22.64 -10.29 3.88
C LEU A 124 -22.33 -10.84 2.48
N LYS A 125 -22.60 -12.13 2.29
CA LYS A 125 -22.57 -12.84 1.01
C LYS A 125 -23.99 -13.12 0.56
N ARG A 126 -24.33 -12.81 -0.68
CA ARG A 126 -25.57 -13.27 -1.30
C ARG A 126 -25.43 -14.73 -1.71
N VAL A 127 -26.25 -15.61 -1.17
CA VAL A 127 -26.28 -17.05 -1.48
C VAL A 127 -27.64 -17.38 -2.07
N ARG A 128 -27.64 -18.17 -3.15
CA ARG A 128 -28.87 -18.68 -3.75
C ARG A 128 -29.39 -19.82 -2.88
N ILE A 129 -30.59 -19.69 -2.35
CA ILE A 129 -31.25 -20.76 -1.62
C ILE A 129 -31.73 -21.77 -2.67
N HIS A 130 -31.26 -23.01 -2.56
CA HIS A 130 -31.78 -24.09 -3.39
C HIS A 130 -33.03 -24.67 -2.70
N SER A 131 -34.15 -24.81 -3.42
CA SER A 131 -35.46 -25.19 -2.85
C SER A 131 -35.48 -26.50 -2.07
N ARG A 132 -34.45 -27.35 -2.18
CA ARG A 132 -34.36 -28.63 -1.45
C ARG A 132 -34.22 -28.48 0.06
N ASP A 133 -33.60 -27.41 0.57
CA ASP A 133 -33.45 -27.21 2.03
C ASP A 133 -34.71 -26.60 2.67
N VAL A 134 -35.53 -25.91 1.87
CA VAL A 134 -36.77 -25.28 2.33
C VAL A 134 -37.87 -26.34 2.53
N GLU A 135 -37.79 -27.49 1.88
CA GLU A 135 -38.81 -28.55 1.93
C GLU A 135 -38.97 -29.19 3.33
N SER A 136 -37.93 -29.14 4.17
CA SER A 136 -38.00 -29.60 5.57
C SER A 136 -38.79 -28.63 6.47
N SER A 137 -38.80 -27.34 6.15
CA SER A 137 -39.51 -26.29 6.91
C SER A 137 -40.84 -25.89 6.27
N ARG A 138 -41.02 -26.10 4.96
CA ARG A 138 -42.24 -25.77 4.21
C ARG A 138 -43.41 -26.71 4.50
N LYS A 139 -43.18 -27.93 4.98
CA LYS A 139 -44.26 -28.84 5.39
C LYS A 139 -45.08 -28.31 6.59
N LEU A 140 -44.60 -27.28 7.29
CA LEU A 140 -45.32 -26.63 8.39
C LEU A 140 -46.09 -25.36 7.99
N LEU A 141 -45.87 -24.78 6.80
CA LEU A 141 -46.37 -23.44 6.47
C LEU A 141 -46.91 -23.26 5.04
N ALA A 142 -46.96 -24.30 4.21
CA ALA A 142 -47.32 -24.14 2.80
C ALA A 142 -48.82 -24.28 2.51
N GLU A 143 -49.59 -23.25 2.87
CA GLU A 143 -50.69 -22.78 2.01
C GLU A 143 -50.49 -21.28 1.79
N LYS A 144 -49.65 -20.92 0.79
CA LYS A 144 -49.84 -19.75 -0.09
C LYS A 144 -48.66 -19.56 -1.05
N VAL A 145 -49.02 -19.65 -2.32
CA VAL A 145 -48.55 -18.84 -3.47
C VAL A 145 -47.08 -18.98 -3.88
N LEU A 146 -46.91 -19.62 -5.04
CA LEU A 146 -45.72 -19.57 -5.88
C LEU A 146 -45.40 -18.13 -6.30
N ASP A 147 -44.18 -17.69 -6.01
CA ASP A 147 -43.45 -16.78 -6.87
C ASP A 147 -42.08 -17.43 -7.12
N GLU A 148 -41.84 -17.89 -8.35
CA GLU A 148 -40.62 -18.63 -8.77
C GLU A 148 -39.42 -17.70 -8.95
N ARG A 149 -39.18 -16.79 -7.99
CA ARG A 149 -37.93 -16.04 -7.93
C ARG A 149 -36.92 -16.86 -7.14
N PRO A 150 -35.68 -17.03 -7.62
CA PRO A 150 -34.64 -17.65 -6.79
C PRO A 150 -34.50 -16.84 -5.51
N ALA A 151 -34.94 -17.41 -4.38
CA ALA A 151 -34.81 -16.78 -3.08
C ALA A 151 -33.31 -16.66 -2.77
N PHE A 152 -32.85 -15.43 -2.51
CA PHE A 152 -31.47 -15.18 -2.12
C PHE A 152 -31.43 -14.88 -0.62
N ALA A 153 -30.62 -15.62 0.12
CA ALA A 153 -30.30 -15.31 1.51
C ALA A 153 -29.01 -14.47 1.57
N HIS A 154 -28.93 -13.57 2.54
CA HIS A 154 -27.68 -12.91 2.90
C HIS A 154 -27.08 -13.66 4.10
N VAL A 155 -25.95 -14.33 3.87
CA VAL A 155 -25.24 -15.10 4.90
C VAL A 155 -23.89 -14.43 5.12
N HIS A 156 -23.46 -14.32 6.38
CA HIS A 156 -22.14 -13.79 6.69
C HIS A 156 -21.05 -14.66 6.06
N PHE A 157 -19.99 -14.03 5.57
CA PHE A 157 -18.80 -14.76 5.13
C PHE A 157 -18.20 -15.55 6.30
N ASP A 158 -17.68 -16.73 5.99
CA ASP A 158 -16.96 -17.55 6.97
C ASP A 158 -15.73 -16.80 7.49
N ARG A 159 -15.57 -16.78 8.82
CA ARG A 159 -14.47 -16.12 9.53
C ARG A 159 -13.11 -16.65 9.09
N ARG A 160 -12.99 -17.95 8.80
CA ARG A 160 -11.72 -18.52 8.30
C ARG A 160 -11.38 -17.95 6.92
N ALA A 161 -12.36 -17.86 6.04
CA ALA A 161 -12.18 -17.28 4.71
C ALA A 161 -11.78 -15.79 4.78
N ILE A 162 -12.34 -15.02 5.73
CA ILE A 162 -11.93 -13.63 5.98
C ILE A 162 -10.45 -13.59 6.39
N THR A 163 -10.04 -14.38 7.38
CA THR A 163 -8.64 -14.43 7.85
C THR A 163 -7.68 -14.76 6.73
N VAL A 164 -7.97 -15.78 5.92
CA VAL A 164 -7.11 -16.19 4.80
C VAL A 164 -6.97 -15.07 3.77
N LYS A 165 -8.07 -14.39 3.42
CA LYS A 165 -8.02 -13.30 2.45
C LYS A 165 -7.24 -12.09 2.95
N VAL A 166 -7.41 -11.72 4.22
CA VAL A 166 -6.64 -10.63 4.83
C VAL A 166 -5.17 -11.00 4.91
N LEU A 167 -4.84 -12.22 5.36
CA LEU A 167 -3.45 -12.70 5.43
C LEU A 167 -2.77 -12.66 4.05
N LEU A 168 -3.45 -13.14 3.00
CA LEU A 168 -2.90 -13.12 1.65
C LEU A 168 -2.77 -11.70 1.10
N ALA A 169 -3.68 -10.78 1.43
CA ALA A 169 -3.52 -9.37 1.11
C ALA A 169 -2.28 -8.78 1.81
N THR A 170 -2.02 -9.13 3.06
CA THR A 170 -0.82 -8.71 3.80
C THR A 170 0.46 -9.25 3.16
N VAL A 171 0.51 -10.55 2.86
CA VAL A 171 1.66 -11.16 2.17
C VAL A 171 1.90 -10.48 0.83
N GLN A 172 0.85 -10.16 0.09
CA GLN A 172 0.96 -9.46 -1.19
C GLN A 172 1.50 -8.03 -1.03
N ALA A 173 1.13 -7.31 0.04
CA ALA A 173 1.70 -5.99 0.37
C ALA A 173 3.21 -6.08 0.66
N VAL A 174 3.62 -7.06 1.47
CA VAL A 174 5.06 -7.29 1.77
C VAL A 174 5.82 -7.66 0.50
N ALA A 175 5.25 -8.54 -0.33
CA ALA A 175 5.85 -8.92 -1.61
C ALA A 175 6.01 -7.71 -2.54
N ARG A 176 4.98 -6.84 -2.64
CA ARG A 176 5.06 -5.59 -3.42
C ARG A 176 6.21 -4.70 -2.96
N SER A 177 6.38 -4.50 -1.66
CA SER A 177 7.46 -3.69 -1.10
C SER A 177 8.84 -4.23 -1.51
N GLY A 178 9.10 -5.52 -1.27
CA GLY A 178 10.40 -6.12 -1.59
C GLY A 178 10.70 -6.19 -3.10
N ILE A 179 9.69 -6.51 -3.92
CA ILE A 179 9.86 -6.57 -5.38
C ILE A 179 10.08 -5.17 -5.95
N TRP A 180 9.31 -4.18 -5.49
CA TRP A 180 9.48 -2.80 -5.94
C TRP A 180 10.89 -2.29 -5.60
N ASP A 181 11.39 -2.54 -4.38
CA ASP A 181 12.75 -2.15 -3.96
C ASP A 181 13.82 -2.75 -4.88
N TYR A 182 13.70 -4.04 -5.23
CA TYR A 182 14.59 -4.70 -6.20
C TYR A 182 14.63 -3.99 -7.55
N PHE A 183 13.48 -3.67 -8.15
CA PHE A 183 13.44 -3.01 -9.45
C PHE A 183 13.93 -1.57 -9.37
N ILE A 184 13.54 -0.82 -8.34
CA ILE A 184 14.01 0.55 -8.11
C ILE A 184 15.53 0.59 -8.06
N LYS A 185 16.13 -0.27 -7.23
CA LYS A 185 17.58 -0.35 -7.10
C LYS A 185 18.23 -0.70 -8.44
N SER A 186 17.69 -1.70 -9.14
CA SER A 186 18.20 -2.12 -10.45
C SER A 186 18.15 -0.99 -11.49
N TYR A 187 17.06 -0.23 -11.54
CA TYR A 187 16.93 0.91 -12.45
C TYR A 187 17.81 2.08 -12.03
N HIS A 188 17.94 2.37 -10.72
CA HIS A 188 18.81 3.42 -10.21
C HIS A 188 20.28 3.14 -10.55
N GLU A 189 20.74 1.90 -10.37
CA GLU A 189 22.10 1.48 -10.72
C GLU A 189 22.39 1.60 -12.22
N LEU A 190 21.40 1.37 -13.09
CA LEU A 190 21.57 1.40 -14.54
C LEU A 190 21.42 2.80 -15.15
N LEU A 191 20.47 3.60 -14.65
CA LEU A 191 20.01 4.82 -15.31
C LEU A 191 20.45 6.11 -14.61
N GLU A 192 20.75 6.06 -13.32
CA GLU A 192 21.03 7.27 -12.52
C GLU A 192 22.46 7.30 -11.98
N LYS A 193 23.04 6.13 -11.68
CA LYS A 193 24.43 6.05 -11.21
C LYS A 193 25.39 6.25 -12.40
N PRO A 194 26.32 7.23 -12.32
CA PRO A 194 27.37 7.37 -13.33
C PRO A 194 28.22 6.09 -13.36
N SER A 195 28.35 5.48 -14.53
CA SER A 195 29.23 4.33 -14.74
C SER A 195 30.26 4.66 -15.80
N VAL A 196 31.49 4.19 -15.62
CA VAL A 196 32.56 4.29 -16.64
C VAL A 196 32.19 3.45 -17.87
N SER A 197 31.35 2.43 -17.71
CA SER A 197 30.96 1.50 -18.78
C SER A 197 29.72 1.92 -19.56
N ILE A 198 28.95 2.91 -19.09
CA ILE A 198 27.67 3.31 -19.70
C ILE A 198 27.74 4.80 -19.99
N SER A 199 27.59 5.19 -21.26
CA SER A 199 27.55 6.61 -21.64
C SER A 199 26.27 7.27 -21.10
N THR A 200 26.40 8.51 -20.62
CA THR A 200 25.28 9.31 -20.10
C THR A 200 24.24 9.59 -21.18
N GLU A 201 24.65 9.71 -22.44
CA GLU A 201 23.75 9.88 -23.58
C GLU A 201 22.82 8.66 -23.74
N LEU A 202 23.37 7.44 -23.65
CA LEU A 202 22.59 6.20 -23.73
C LEU A 202 21.62 6.05 -22.55
N GLN A 203 22.05 6.40 -21.32
CA GLN A 203 21.16 6.42 -20.15
C GLN A 203 19.99 7.39 -20.36
N THR A 204 20.27 8.58 -20.90
CA THR A 204 19.26 9.60 -21.18
C THR A 204 18.30 9.14 -22.28
N GLU A 205 18.81 8.45 -23.30
CA GLU A 205 17.99 7.89 -24.37
C GLU A 205 17.00 6.85 -23.84
N VAL A 206 17.49 5.87 -23.05
CA VAL A 206 16.65 4.83 -22.44
C VAL A 206 15.62 5.41 -21.48
N LEU A 207 15.99 6.44 -20.72
CA LEU A 207 15.04 7.16 -19.86
C LEU A 207 13.90 7.82 -20.66
N ASN A 208 14.13 8.17 -21.92
CA ASN A 208 13.11 8.73 -22.80
C ASN A 208 12.28 7.67 -23.54
N TYR A 209 12.60 6.39 -23.41
CA TYR A 209 11.79 5.33 -24.01
C TYR A 209 10.40 5.24 -23.38
N ARG A 210 9.40 5.05 -24.24
CA ARG A 210 7.99 4.89 -23.82
C ARG A 210 7.81 3.66 -22.94
N SER A 211 8.57 2.59 -23.19
CA SER A 211 8.59 1.37 -22.39
C SER A 211 9.08 1.63 -20.97
N THR A 212 10.16 2.41 -20.80
CA THR A 212 10.69 2.81 -19.50
C THR A 212 9.65 3.54 -18.69
N TRP A 213 9.01 4.56 -19.28
CA TRP A 213 7.94 5.30 -18.63
C TRP A 213 6.74 4.41 -18.29
N LEU A 214 6.33 3.51 -19.19
CA LEU A 214 5.23 2.57 -18.94
C LEU A 214 5.52 1.71 -17.70
N VAL A 215 6.71 1.11 -17.60
CA VAL A 215 7.10 0.27 -16.46
C VAL A 215 7.15 1.09 -15.18
N MET A 216 7.75 2.29 -15.21
CA MET A 216 7.77 3.20 -14.07
C MET A 216 6.36 3.56 -13.59
N TRP A 217 5.42 3.83 -14.51
CA TRP A 217 4.04 4.14 -14.20
C TRP A 217 3.27 2.95 -13.61
N LEU A 218 3.47 1.75 -14.15
CA LEU A 218 2.84 0.55 -13.61
C LEU A 218 3.28 0.27 -12.17
N TRP A 219 4.57 0.46 -11.87
CA TRP A 219 5.09 0.33 -10.51
C TRP A 219 4.52 1.37 -9.55
N LYS A 220 4.24 2.58 -10.02
CA LYS A 220 3.62 3.62 -9.17
C LYS A 220 2.21 3.27 -8.72
N PHE A 221 1.41 2.58 -9.55
CA PHE A 221 0.07 2.10 -9.14
C PHE A 221 0.11 0.80 -8.32
N SER A 222 1.24 0.10 -8.36
CA SER A 222 1.38 -1.25 -7.82
C SER A 222 2.32 -1.33 -6.63
N SER A 223 2.85 -0.20 -6.17
CA SER A 223 3.73 -0.12 -5.00
C SER A 223 2.98 -0.50 -3.73
N ALA A 224 3.74 -0.77 -2.66
CA ALA A 224 3.15 -1.00 -1.35
C ALA A 224 2.43 0.26 -0.81
N ASP A 225 2.97 1.45 -1.07
CA ASP A 225 2.38 2.72 -0.65
C ASP A 225 1.01 2.94 -1.30
N ALA A 226 0.93 2.77 -2.62
CA ALA A 226 -0.33 2.85 -3.36
C ALA A 226 -1.36 1.83 -2.85
N PHE A 227 -0.90 0.61 -2.52
CA PHE A 227 -1.76 -0.40 -1.90
C PHE A 227 -2.34 0.06 -0.56
N PHE A 228 -1.54 0.69 0.30
CA PHE A 228 -2.03 1.24 1.57
C PHE A 228 -2.97 2.42 1.35
N GLN A 229 -2.67 3.32 0.42
CA GLN A 229 -3.54 4.43 0.06
C GLN A 229 -4.91 3.96 -0.45
N PHE A 230 -4.95 3.01 -1.37
CA PHE A 230 -6.20 2.40 -1.82
C PHE A 230 -6.94 1.67 -0.69
N THR A 231 -6.21 1.09 0.25
CA THR A 231 -6.81 0.47 1.44
C THR A 231 -7.49 1.51 2.33
N LEU A 232 -6.85 2.65 2.60
CA LEU A 232 -7.44 3.74 3.37
C LEU A 232 -8.67 4.33 2.68
N LEU A 233 -8.61 4.53 1.37
CA LEU A 233 -9.76 4.96 0.56
C LEU A 233 -10.90 3.95 0.63
N ALA A 234 -10.60 2.65 0.55
CA ALA A 234 -11.61 1.62 0.68
C ALA A 234 -12.28 1.65 2.07
N ILE A 235 -11.56 1.98 3.14
CA ILE A 235 -12.16 2.17 4.47
C ILE A 235 -13.02 3.45 4.49
N LEU A 236 -12.52 4.55 3.93
CA LEU A 236 -13.20 5.85 3.90
C LEU A 236 -14.60 5.76 3.24
N PHE A 237 -14.70 4.99 2.16
CA PHE A 237 -15.92 4.77 1.38
C PHE A 237 -16.72 3.52 1.78
N ASP A 238 -16.34 2.84 2.86
CA ASP A 238 -17.00 1.62 3.33
C ASP A 238 -17.03 0.48 2.27
N LYS A 239 -15.94 0.38 1.50
CA LYS A 239 -15.69 -0.63 0.46
C LYS A 239 -14.52 -1.56 0.78
N LEU A 240 -14.11 -1.63 2.05
CA LEU A 240 -12.97 -2.41 2.50
C LEU A 240 -13.04 -3.87 2.07
N TRP A 241 -14.20 -4.51 2.21
CA TRP A 241 -14.33 -5.92 1.83
C TRP A 241 -14.17 -6.15 0.31
N GLN A 242 -14.79 -5.30 -0.50
CA GLN A 242 -14.68 -5.36 -1.96
C GLN A 242 -13.23 -5.16 -2.40
N TRP A 243 -12.51 -4.24 -1.74
CA TRP A 243 -11.08 -4.04 -1.95
C TRP A 243 -10.27 -5.29 -1.61
N ILE A 244 -10.46 -5.90 -0.43
CA ILE A 244 -9.75 -7.14 -0.07
C ILE A 244 -10.07 -8.29 -1.02
N GLN A 245 -11.31 -8.38 -1.52
CA GLN A 245 -11.65 -9.36 -2.55
C GLN A 245 -10.93 -9.09 -3.88
N LEU A 246 -10.89 -7.84 -4.32
CA LEU A 246 -10.17 -7.44 -5.54
C LEU A 246 -8.68 -7.79 -5.44
N VAL A 247 -8.05 -7.44 -4.32
CA VAL A 247 -6.65 -7.76 -4.01
C VAL A 247 -6.40 -9.27 -4.04
N PHE A 248 -7.31 -10.05 -3.44
CA PHE A 248 -7.18 -11.50 -3.39
C PHE A 248 -7.33 -12.16 -4.78
N TYR A 249 -8.33 -11.77 -5.57
CA TYR A 249 -8.62 -12.44 -6.85
C TYR A 249 -7.79 -11.89 -8.02
N VAL A 250 -7.57 -10.58 -8.06
CA VAL A 250 -6.93 -9.89 -9.19
C VAL A 250 -5.50 -9.47 -8.85
N GLY A 251 -5.24 -9.11 -7.59
CA GLY A 251 -3.95 -8.55 -7.18
C GLY A 251 -2.75 -9.46 -7.45
N TRP A 252 -2.90 -10.78 -7.35
CA TRP A 252 -1.80 -11.72 -7.63
C TRP A 252 -1.47 -11.79 -9.11
N VAL A 253 -2.50 -11.83 -9.96
CA VAL A 253 -2.33 -11.82 -11.43
C VAL A 253 -1.71 -10.50 -11.87
N GLN A 254 -2.20 -9.39 -11.32
CA GLN A 254 -1.67 -8.05 -11.57
C GLN A 254 -0.18 -7.96 -11.21
N LEU A 255 0.22 -8.44 -10.03
CA LEU A 255 1.61 -8.44 -9.60
C LEU A 255 2.50 -9.35 -10.47
N ALA A 256 2.01 -10.54 -10.85
CA ALA A 256 2.75 -11.46 -11.71
C ALA A 256 2.99 -10.89 -13.13
N VAL A 257 1.98 -10.25 -13.72
CA VAL A 257 2.12 -9.58 -15.02
C VAL A 257 3.13 -8.45 -14.94
N LEU A 258 3.05 -7.63 -13.88
CA LEU A 258 4.00 -6.53 -13.68
C LEU A 258 5.44 -7.02 -13.51
N LEU A 259 5.63 -8.10 -12.75
CA LEU A 259 6.93 -8.77 -12.58
C LEU A 259 7.54 -9.16 -13.93
N ILE A 260 6.76 -9.84 -14.77
CA ILE A 260 7.23 -10.32 -16.08
C ILE A 260 7.60 -9.14 -16.97
N ILE A 261 6.72 -8.14 -17.09
CA ILE A 261 6.96 -6.94 -17.92
C ILE A 261 8.22 -6.21 -17.43
N SER A 262 8.37 -6.03 -16.12
CA SER A 262 9.50 -5.31 -15.53
C SER A 262 10.81 -6.06 -15.74
N GLN A 263 10.78 -7.39 -15.64
CA GLN A 263 11.97 -8.21 -15.84
C GLN A 263 12.39 -8.25 -17.30
N LEU A 264 11.45 -8.41 -18.24
CA LEU A 264 11.74 -8.36 -19.67
C LEU A 264 12.34 -7.02 -20.07
N HIS A 265 11.73 -5.93 -19.60
CA HIS A 265 12.24 -4.58 -19.84
C HIS A 265 13.63 -4.38 -19.24
N LEU A 266 13.89 -4.87 -18.02
CA LEU A 266 15.20 -4.74 -17.39
C LEU A 266 16.28 -5.51 -18.15
N ILE A 267 15.96 -6.69 -18.70
CA ILE A 267 16.88 -7.47 -19.54
C ILE A 267 17.21 -6.70 -20.83
N GLU A 268 16.19 -6.17 -21.51
CA GLU A 268 16.36 -5.40 -22.75
C GLU A 268 17.18 -4.13 -22.54
N VAL A 269 16.90 -3.37 -21.48
CA VAL A 269 17.67 -2.18 -21.12
C VAL A 269 19.12 -2.52 -20.80
N ARG A 270 19.38 -3.62 -20.08
CA ARG A 270 20.74 -4.07 -19.78
C ARG A 270 21.49 -4.45 -21.05
N ALA A 271 20.86 -5.21 -21.94
CA ALA A 271 21.42 -5.60 -23.23
C ALA A 271 21.80 -4.37 -24.06
N TYR A 272 20.88 -3.39 -24.16
CA TYR A 272 21.11 -2.15 -24.89
C TYR A 272 22.24 -1.30 -24.31
N LEU A 273 22.25 -1.08 -22.99
CA LEU A 273 23.24 -0.21 -22.33
C LEU A 273 24.63 -0.83 -22.23
N LEU A 274 24.73 -2.17 -22.13
CA LEU A 274 25.99 -2.87 -21.94
C LEU A 274 26.51 -3.54 -23.23
N GLY A 275 25.74 -3.48 -24.32
CA GLY A 275 26.11 -4.05 -25.63
C GLY A 275 26.21 -5.58 -25.62
N ALA A 276 25.38 -6.26 -24.83
CA ALA A 276 25.37 -7.73 -24.66
C ALA A 276 24.09 -8.36 -25.24
#